data_AF-C1C400-F1
#
_entry.id   AF-C1C400-F1
#
_cell.length_a   1.000
_cell.length_b   1.000
_cell.length_c   1.000
_cell.angle_alpha   90.00
_cell.angle_beta   90.00
_cell.angle_gamma   90.00
#
_symmetry.space_group_name_H-M   'P 1'
#
loop_
_entity.id
_entity.type
_entity.pdbx_description
1 polymer ?
#
loop_
_entity_poly.entity_id
_entity_poly.type
_entity_poly.pdbx_seq_one_letter_code
_entity_poly.pdbx_strand_id
1 'polypeptide(L)'
;MSSHVSRVRSLYRKILLLHRMLPLHLKALGDQYVKEEFRRHKAVSPAEAKLFMKEWESYAAMMWEQAKSCLYNPDTEKMPFGASLSEEKLDLLSPEQIGQLHELMQEATKPKQQFEVSEDSGQKT
;
A
#
# COMPACT_ATOMS: atom_id res chain seq x y z
N MET A 1 10.40 17.64 -22.22
CA MET A 1 10.46 16.52 -21.25
C MET A 1 10.03 15.26 -21.98
N SER A 2 10.77 14.14 -21.89
CA SER A 2 10.36 12.88 -22.54
C SER A 2 8.94 12.47 -22.08
N SER A 3 8.10 12.00 -23.01
CA SER A 3 6.73 11.53 -22.75
C SER A 3 6.68 10.52 -21.59
N HIS A 4 7.69 9.64 -21.53
CA HIS A 4 7.81 8.64 -20.46
C HIS A 4 8.00 9.29 -19.08
N VAL A 5 8.89 10.29 -18.95
CA VAL A 5 9.18 10.95 -17.66
C VAL A 5 7.95 11.68 -17.13
N SER A 6 7.16 12.28 -18.03
CA SER A 6 5.88 12.90 -17.67
C SER A 6 4.90 11.86 -17.11
N ARG A 7 4.75 10.72 -17.80
CA ARG A 7 3.86 9.63 -17.36
C ARG A 7 4.25 9.06 -16.00
N VAL A 8 5.55 8.82 -15.75
CA VAL A 8 6.08 8.35 -14.45
C VAL A 8 5.73 9.35 -13.34
N ARG A 9 5.98 10.64 -13.56
CA ARG A 9 5.68 11.69 -12.58
C ARG A 9 4.18 11.81 -12.29
N SER A 10 3.35 11.69 -13.31
CA SER A 10 1.89 11.72 -13.16
C SER A 10 1.40 10.52 -12.33
N LEU A 11 1.90 9.31 -12.61
CA LEU A 11 1.55 8.11 -11.84
C LEU A 11 1.98 8.24 -10.37
N TYR A 12 3.23 8.65 -10.14
CA TYR A 12 3.76 8.87 -8.79
C TYR A 12 2.90 9.86 -7.98
N ARG A 13 2.54 11.00 -8.58
CA ARG A 13 1.65 11.99 -7.94
C ARG A 13 0.25 11.43 -7.68
N LYS A 14 -0.31 10.68 -8.64
CA LYS A 14 -1.63 10.05 -8.51
C LYS A 14 -1.67 9.10 -7.32
N ILE A 15 -0.66 8.25 -7.16
CA ILE A 15 -0.57 7.29 -6.04
C ILE A 15 -0.52 8.04 -4.70
N LEU A 16 0.34 9.05 -4.57
CA LEU A 16 0.43 9.84 -3.33
C LEU A 16 -0.88 10.59 -3.00
N LEU A 17 -1.64 10.99 -4.01
CA LEU A 17 -2.96 11.59 -3.83
C LEU A 17 -3.96 10.54 -3.30
N LEU A 18 -3.98 9.34 -3.88
CA LEU A 18 -4.84 8.23 -3.44
C LEU A 18 -4.54 7.81 -1.99
N HIS A 19 -3.26 7.82 -1.59
CA HIS A 19 -2.84 7.51 -0.23
C HIS A 19 -3.43 8.47 0.82
N ARG A 20 -3.91 9.66 0.44
CA ARG A 20 -4.56 10.58 1.39
C ARG A 20 -5.87 10.04 1.96
N MET A 21 -6.47 9.03 1.31
CA MET A 21 -7.68 8.34 1.77
C MET A 21 -7.37 7.17 2.70
N LEU A 22 -6.09 6.83 2.90
CA LEU A 22 -5.68 5.78 3.82
C LEU A 22 -5.63 6.29 5.27
N PRO A 23 -5.86 5.42 6.27
CA PRO A 23 -5.54 5.68 7.66
C PRO A 23 -4.09 6.15 7.82
N LEU A 24 -3.84 7.03 8.78
CA LEU A 24 -2.56 7.74 8.93
C LEU A 24 -1.33 6.81 8.90
N HIS A 25 -1.39 5.68 9.62
CA HIS A 25 -0.29 4.72 9.68
C HIS A 25 -0.06 4.01 8.34
N LEU A 26 -1.12 3.59 7.64
CA LEU A 26 -1.03 2.98 6.31
C LEU A 26 -0.53 3.99 5.27
N LYS A 27 -0.99 5.24 5.35
CA LYS A 27 -0.49 6.33 4.52
C LYS A 27 1.02 6.53 4.70
N ALA A 28 1.48 6.63 5.95
CA ALA A 28 2.90 6.86 6.23
C ALA A 28 3.78 5.74 5.69
N LEU A 29 3.40 4.49 5.96
CA LEU A 29 4.09 3.30 5.45
C LEU A 29 4.10 3.27 3.91
N GLY A 30 2.93 3.47 3.29
CA GLY A 30 2.78 3.44 1.84
C GLY A 30 3.56 4.57 1.14
N ASP A 31 3.51 5.80 1.65
CA ASP A 31 4.24 6.93 1.08
C ASP A 31 5.75 6.71 1.09
N GLN A 32 6.28 6.14 2.19
CA GLN A 32 7.69 5.78 2.28
C GLN A 32 8.05 4.71 1.25
N TYR A 33 7.25 3.64 1.18
CA TYR A 33 7.47 2.56 0.23
C TYR A 33 7.46 3.04 -1.23
N VAL A 34 6.45 3.82 -1.63
CA VAL A 34 6.34 4.40 -2.98
C VAL A 34 7.57 5.25 -3.33
N LYS A 35 8.04 6.09 -2.40
CA LYS A 35 9.25 6.90 -2.60
C LYS A 35 10.47 6.03 -2.85
N GLU A 36 10.65 4.99 -2.06
CA GLU A 36 11.79 4.10 -2.19
C GLU A 36 11.75 3.30 -3.48
N GLU A 37 10.60 2.74 -3.84
CA GLU A 37 10.44 1.91 -5.04
C GLU A 37 10.68 2.71 -6.32
N PHE A 38 10.06 3.89 -6.46
CA PHE A 38 10.31 4.76 -7.63
C PHE A 38 11.76 5.24 -7.71
N ARG A 39 12.43 5.41 -6.56
CA ARG A 39 13.86 5.76 -6.51
C ARG A 39 14.73 4.59 -6.98
N ARG A 40 14.46 3.38 -6.49
CA ARG A 40 15.18 2.15 -6.88
C ARG A 40 15.01 1.86 -8.38
N HIS A 41 13.84 2.16 -8.94
CA HIS A 41 13.52 1.92 -10.35
C HIS A 41 13.92 3.04 -11.32
N LYS A 42 14.73 4.02 -10.89
CA LYS A 42 15.13 5.14 -11.75
C LYS A 42 16.10 4.74 -12.87
N ALA A 43 16.89 3.69 -12.67
CA ALA A 43 17.99 3.29 -13.56
C ALA A 43 17.84 1.86 -14.12
N VAL A 44 16.63 1.31 -14.09
CA VAL A 44 16.34 -0.03 -14.63
C VAL A 44 16.25 -0.02 -16.16
N SER A 45 16.28 -1.20 -16.77
CA SER A 45 16.15 -1.33 -18.22
C SER A 45 14.77 -0.84 -18.71
N PRO A 46 14.63 -0.44 -19.99
CA PRO A 46 13.33 -0.02 -20.53
C PRO A 46 12.24 -1.10 -20.44
N ALA A 47 12.61 -2.39 -20.52
CA ALA A 47 11.69 -3.51 -20.36
C ALA A 47 11.16 -3.61 -18.93
N GLU A 48 12.05 -3.55 -17.94
CA GLU A 48 11.69 -3.53 -16.52
C GLU A 48 10.88 -2.28 -16.17
N ALA A 49 11.25 -1.11 -16.69
CA ALA A 49 10.50 0.12 -16.50
C ALA A 49 9.06 0.02 -17.03
N LYS A 50 8.86 -0.66 -18.16
CA LYS A 50 7.52 -0.90 -18.73
C LYS A 50 6.69 -1.81 -17.83
N LEU A 51 7.26 -2.90 -17.32
CA LEU A 51 6.59 -3.81 -16.39
C LEU A 51 6.26 -3.10 -15.08
N PHE A 52 7.23 -2.38 -14.51
CA PHE A 52 7.04 -1.54 -13.33
C PHE A 52 5.86 -0.59 -13.52
N MET A 53 5.85 0.19 -14.61
CA MET A 53 4.76 1.13 -14.88
C MET A 53 3.40 0.44 -14.98
N LYS A 54 3.32 -0.75 -15.59
CA LYS A 54 2.07 -1.52 -15.69
C LYS A 54 1.56 -1.93 -14.31
N GLU A 55 2.42 -2.51 -13.47
CA GLU A 55 2.02 -2.97 -12.13
C GLU A 55 1.60 -1.80 -11.23
N TRP A 56 2.32 -0.68 -11.29
CA TRP A 56 1.98 0.52 -10.52
C TRP A 56 0.72 1.24 -11.02
N GLU A 57 0.41 1.16 -12.32
CA GLU A 57 -0.86 1.61 -12.87
C GLU A 57 -2.02 0.74 -12.38
N SER A 58 -1.85 -0.59 -12.35
CA SER A 58 -2.82 -1.53 -11.78
C SER A 58 -3.06 -1.28 -10.29
N TYR A 59 -1.99 -1.05 -9.52
CA TYR A 59 -2.09 -0.66 -8.11
C TYR A 59 -2.89 0.64 -7.92
N ALA A 60 -2.59 1.68 -8.70
CA ALA A 60 -3.32 2.94 -8.64
C ALA A 60 -4.80 2.79 -9.04
N ALA A 61 -5.13 1.89 -9.97
CA ALA A 61 -6.51 1.59 -10.34
C ALA A 61 -7.27 0.89 -9.21
N MET A 62 -6.66 -0.13 -8.58
CA MET A 62 -7.24 -0.82 -7.41
C MET A 62 -7.52 0.16 -6.26
N MET A 63 -6.53 1.00 -5.92
CA MET A 63 -6.66 2.01 -4.87
C MET A 63 -7.78 3.03 -5.16
N TRP A 64 -7.96 3.39 -6.42
CA TRP A 64 -9.03 4.30 -6.84
C TRP A 64 -10.42 3.68 -6.70
N GLU A 65 -10.59 2.41 -7.07
CA GLU A 65 -11.87 1.71 -6.89
C GLU A 65 -12.20 1.51 -5.41
N GLN A 66 -11.21 1.22 -4.56
CA GLN A 66 -11.39 1.15 -3.11
C GLN A 66 -11.76 2.51 -2.51
N ALA A 67 -11.09 3.57 -2.93
CA ALA A 67 -11.41 4.93 -2.49
C ALA A 67 -12.84 5.34 -2.88
N LYS A 68 -13.27 5.04 -4.11
CA LYS A 68 -14.66 5.28 -4.55
C LYS A 68 -15.66 4.51 -3.70
N SER A 69 -15.44 3.22 -3.47
CA SER A 69 -16.36 2.37 -2.70
C SER A 69 -16.65 2.97 -1.32
N CYS A 70 -15.65 3.59 -0.68
CA CYS A 70 -15.79 4.22 0.62
C CYS A 70 -16.50 5.57 0.59
N LEU A 71 -16.40 6.31 -0.51
CA LEU A 71 -17.16 7.55 -0.69
C LEU A 71 -18.66 7.26 -0.88
N TYR A 72 -19.02 6.15 -1.52
CA TYR A 72 -20.41 5.80 -1.79
C TYR A 72 -21.07 4.95 -0.68
N ASN A 73 -20.29 4.24 0.14
CA ASN A 73 -20.81 3.40 1.24
C ASN A 73 -20.09 3.71 2.56
N PRO A 74 -20.41 4.84 3.23
CA PRO A 74 -19.75 5.26 4.46
C PRO A 74 -20.06 4.35 5.68
N ASP A 75 -21.16 3.59 5.66
CA ASP A 75 -21.57 2.71 6.77
C ASP A 75 -20.79 1.37 6.83
N THR A 76 -19.90 1.13 5.86
CA THR A 76 -19.03 -0.06 5.88
C THR A 76 -17.94 0.15 6.93
N GLU A 77 -18.14 -0.35 8.15
CA GLU A 77 -17.21 -0.27 9.29
C GLU A 77 -15.77 -0.73 8.98
N LYS A 78 -15.57 -1.46 7.88
CA LYS A 78 -14.25 -1.86 7.40
C LYS A 78 -14.06 -1.43 5.96
N MET A 79 -13.27 -0.38 5.76
CA MET A 79 -12.73 -0.04 4.45
C MET A 79 -11.83 -1.19 3.97
N PRO A 80 -12.16 -1.88 2.86
CA PRO A 80 -11.33 -2.97 2.37
C PRO A 80 -10.11 -2.38 1.65
N PHE A 81 -8.97 -2.34 2.34
CA PHE A 81 -7.70 -1.97 1.74
C PHE A 81 -7.00 -3.21 1.17
N GLY A 82 -6.45 -3.08 -0.03
CA GLY A 82 -5.74 -4.17 -0.69
C GLY A 82 -6.68 -5.26 -1.22
N ALA A 83 -6.09 -6.34 -1.74
CA ALA A 83 -6.83 -7.45 -2.31
C ALA A 83 -6.28 -8.77 -1.76
N SER A 84 -7.15 -9.78 -1.66
CA SER A 84 -6.72 -11.14 -1.34
C SER A 84 -5.74 -11.65 -2.40
N LEU A 85 -4.73 -12.37 -1.95
CA LEU A 85 -3.81 -13.05 -2.85
C LEU A 85 -4.51 -14.28 -3.45
N SER A 86 -4.48 -14.42 -4.78
CA SER A 86 -5.06 -15.59 -5.44
C SER A 86 -4.13 -16.79 -5.33
N GLU A 87 -4.68 -17.99 -5.46
CA GLU A 87 -3.92 -19.24 -5.42
C GLU A 87 -2.85 -19.27 -6.51
N GLU A 88 -3.15 -18.78 -7.72
CA GLU A 88 -2.16 -18.74 -8.80
C GLU A 88 -0.99 -17.80 -8.48
N LYS A 89 -1.20 -16.76 -7.66
CA LYS A 89 -0.10 -15.88 -7.23
C LYS A 89 0.72 -16.50 -6.12
N LEU A 90 0.13 -17.35 -5.28
CA LEU A 90 0.85 -18.11 -4.26
C LEU A 90 1.76 -19.15 -4.91
N ASP A 91 1.29 -19.83 -5.96
CA ASP A 91 2.07 -20.82 -6.71
C ASP A 91 3.32 -20.25 -7.40
N LEU A 92 3.34 -18.94 -7.64
CA LEU A 92 4.49 -18.23 -8.22
C LEU A 92 5.58 -17.90 -7.18
N LEU A 93 5.30 -18.06 -5.89
CA LEU A 93 6.24 -17.76 -4.81
C LEU A 93 7.14 -18.95 -4.51
N SER A 94 8.41 -18.68 -4.18
CA SER A 94 9.30 -19.72 -3.66
C SER A 94 8.85 -20.19 -2.27
N PRO A 95 9.24 -21.39 -1.82
CA PRO A 95 8.94 -21.86 -0.46
C PRO A 95 9.40 -20.87 0.63
N GLU A 96 10.54 -20.22 0.43
CA GLU A 96 11.06 -19.21 1.35
C GLU A 96 10.20 -17.95 1.36
N GLN A 97 9.73 -17.49 0.20
CA GLN A 97 8.83 -16.35 0.09
C GLN A 97 7.47 -16.64 0.73
N ILE A 98 6.96 -17.87 0.61
CA ILE A 98 5.74 -18.32 1.28
C ILE A 98 5.95 -18.30 2.80
N GLY A 99 7.09 -18.80 3.28
CA GLY A 99 7.46 -18.73 4.70
C GLY A 99 7.47 -17.30 5.23
N GLN A 100 8.14 -16.38 4.52
CA GLN A 100 8.18 -14.96 4.87
C GLN A 100 6.80 -14.30 4.86
N LEU A 101 5.97 -14.61 3.86
CA LEU A 101 4.60 -14.08 3.78
C LEU A 101 3.76 -14.55 4.97
N HIS A 102 3.92 -15.82 5.37
CA HIS A 102 3.23 -16.39 6.52
C HIS A 102 3.70 -15.76 7.85
N GLU A 103 5.00 -15.55 8.04
CA GLU A 103 5.55 -14.82 9.19
C GLU A 103 4.98 -13.39 9.26
N LEU A 104 4.97 -12.68 8.12
CA LEU A 104 4.40 -11.34 8.04
C LEU A 104 2.91 -11.31 8.42
N MET A 105 2.13 -12.30 7.97
CA MET A 105 0.72 -12.44 8.33
C MET A 105 0.55 -12.62 9.85
N GLN A 106 1.37 -13.46 10.47
CA GLN A 106 1.33 -13.67 11.92
C GLN A 106 1.66 -12.38 12.68
N GLU A 107 2.72 -11.66 12.28
CA GLU A 107 3.08 -10.39 12.92
C GLU A 107 1.99 -9.32 12.76
N ALA A 108 1.41 -9.19 11.56
CA ALA A 108 0.39 -8.19 11.27
C ALA A 108 -0.96 -8.45 11.97
N THR A 109 -1.21 -9.68 12.43
CA THR A 109 -2.46 -10.07 13.11
C THR A 109 -2.35 -10.08 14.64
N LYS A 110 -1.15 -9.80 15.20
CA LYS A 110 -0.97 -9.68 16.65
C LYS A 110 -1.83 -8.55 17.23
N PRO A 111 -2.39 -8.73 18.45
CA PRO A 111 -3.08 -7.66 19.15
C PRO A 111 -2.15 -6.45 19.32
N LYS A 112 -2.65 -5.24 19.03
CA LYS A 112 -1.88 -4.00 19.10
C LYS A 112 -1.56 -3.62 20.56
N GLN A 113 -0.59 -4.27 21.19
CA GLN A 113 -0.13 -3.93 22.54
C GLN A 113 0.67 -2.61 22.59
N GLN A 114 1.13 -2.08 21.45
CA GLN A 114 2.05 -0.94 21.42
C GLN A 114 1.40 0.45 21.59
N PHE A 115 0.07 0.54 21.75
CA PHE A 115 -0.63 1.83 21.90
C PHE A 115 -1.72 1.80 23.00
N GLU A 116 -1.50 1.07 24.10
CA GLU A 116 -2.25 1.38 25.32
C GLU A 116 -1.76 2.73 25.84
N VAL A 117 -2.43 3.80 25.41
CA VAL A 117 -2.37 5.08 26.12
C VAL A 117 -3.09 4.83 27.44
N SER A 118 -2.34 4.67 28.53
CA SER A 118 -2.91 4.79 29.86
C SER A 118 -3.55 6.17 29.94
N GLU A 119 -4.88 6.23 29.96
CA GLU A 119 -5.57 7.44 30.40
C GLU A 119 -5.21 7.63 31.87
N ASP A 120 -4.20 8.46 32.11
CA ASP A 120 -3.90 9.01 33.42
C ASP A 120 -5.12 9.85 33.82
N SER A 121 -6.05 9.19 34.50
CA SER A 121 -7.18 9.83 35.16
C SER A 121 -6.62 10.65 36.32
N GLY A 122 -6.18 11.86 35.99
CA GLY A 122 -5.75 12.87 36.94
C GLY A 122 -6.86 13.14 37.95
N GLN A 123 -6.82 12.42 39.07
CA GLN A 123 -7.55 12.76 40.28
C GLN A 123 -6.95 14.06 40.82
N LYS A 124 -7.53 15.19 40.40
CA LYS A 124 -7.33 16.46 41.08
C LYS A 124 -8.00 16.36 42.45
N THR A 125 -7.16 16.39 43.48
CA THR A 125 -7.55 16.62 44.88
C THR A 125 -7.87 18.08 45.13
#